data_AF-A0A9E3KLA9-F1
#
_entry.id   AF-A0A9E3KLA9-F1
#
_cell.length_a   1.000
_cell.length_b   1.000
_cell.length_c   1.000
_cell.angle_alpha   90.00
_cell.angle_beta   90.00
_cell.angle_gamma   90.00
#
_symmetry.space_group_name_H-M   'P 1'
#
loop_
_entity.id
_entity.type
_entity.pdbx_description
1 polymer ?
#
loop_
_entity_poly.entity_id
_entity_poly.type
_entity_poly.pdbx_seq_one_letter_code
_entity_poly.pdbx_strand_id
1 'polypeptide(L)'
;MQKKCFLFFLVVVWGHAWSNSILIAMDEAQRNHLKAYGIAYFMLQKDVTVDWLLNYRGGSFLIEYSPMAETECRIRGVSYEILSAASVNRILNELASPAVNMNAVRLERVPRIAVYSPKNEFILDETDAVILVLDYAEIPYDIIYDEEIHNQALARYDWLHLHHEDFTGQPGRSRWRESSVMEYKAQELTAAKLGYTSVPEMKLVMAKKIKTFVASGGYLFAMCSAAESIDVALAMNGSELYELSDEEMHDTSRLDYTQTFAFENFSIEPPYSRRFSDINVGRRDFMPSGDYFSLFTFSAKWDLIPSLLTQNHANVIREFSGLTTAFNKDLVKPEVLLLGENRKERNVRYMFSELGKGFWTFYSGHDPEGIPGRGRAPTDLNLYPNSPGYRLILNNVLFPSAQKKKQKT
;
A
#
# COMPACT_ATOMS: atom_id res chain seq x y z
N MET A 1 -69.84 36.61 32.07
CA MET A 1 -69.21 35.47 31.37
C MET A 1 -67.75 35.78 31.10
N GLN A 2 -66.83 35.36 31.97
CA GLN A 2 -65.39 35.48 31.71
C GLN A 2 -64.94 34.25 30.92
N LYS A 3 -64.53 34.45 29.66
CA LYS A 3 -63.94 33.41 28.81
C LYS A 3 -62.53 33.13 29.33
N LYS A 4 -62.34 32.00 30.01
CA LYS A 4 -60.99 31.48 30.33
C LYS A 4 -60.39 30.92 29.05
N CYS A 5 -59.43 31.63 28.45
CA CYS A 5 -58.56 31.09 27.41
C CYS A 5 -57.61 30.07 28.05
N PHE A 6 -57.79 28.80 27.74
CA PHE A 6 -56.83 27.74 28.05
C PHE A 6 -55.68 27.85 27.04
N LEU A 7 -54.53 28.36 27.48
CA LEU A 7 -53.31 28.36 26.69
C LEU A 7 -52.70 26.96 26.77
N PHE A 8 -52.80 26.17 25.71
CA PHE A 8 -52.20 24.83 25.63
C PHE A 8 -50.69 24.99 25.37
N PHE A 9 -49.87 24.78 26.39
CA PHE A 9 -48.41 24.83 26.27
C PHE A 9 -47.94 23.52 25.59
N LEU A 10 -47.61 23.60 24.30
CA LEU A 10 -47.12 22.46 23.53
C LEU A 10 -45.64 22.25 23.86
N VAL A 11 -45.37 21.38 24.83
CA VAL A 11 -44.01 20.95 25.19
C VAL A 11 -43.50 20.04 24.06
N VAL A 12 -42.72 20.60 23.14
CA VAL A 12 -41.95 19.82 22.17
C VAL A 12 -40.82 19.15 22.94
N VAL A 13 -41.02 17.89 23.34
CA VAL A 13 -39.95 17.04 23.85
C VAL A 13 -39.07 16.69 22.65
N TRP A 14 -37.90 17.32 22.56
CA TRP A 14 -36.86 16.89 21.63
C TRP A 14 -36.34 15.55 22.13
N GLY A 15 -36.88 14.46 21.58
CA GLY A 15 -36.30 13.14 21.79
C GLY A 15 -34.89 13.16 21.22
N HIS A 16 -33.87 13.07 22.07
CA HIS A 16 -32.54 12.71 21.60
C HIS A 16 -32.67 11.33 20.95
N ALA A 17 -32.55 11.25 19.63
CA ALA A 17 -32.39 9.97 18.96
C ALA A 17 -30.99 9.45 19.31
N TRP A 18 -30.93 8.33 20.02
CA TRP A 18 -29.66 7.69 20.32
C TRP A 18 -29.23 6.97 19.05
N SER A 19 -28.15 7.43 18.42
CA SER A 19 -27.58 6.75 17.25
C SER A 19 -26.80 5.52 17.74
N ASN A 20 -27.07 4.38 17.12
CA ASN A 20 -26.25 3.18 17.30
C ASN A 20 -25.06 3.26 16.33
N SER A 21 -24.05 2.43 16.55
CA SER A 21 -22.92 2.31 15.65
C SER A 21 -22.63 0.85 15.33
N ILE A 22 -22.00 0.62 14.20
CA ILE A 22 -21.45 -0.67 13.80
C ILE A 22 -19.96 -0.64 14.10
N LEU A 23 -19.51 -1.55 14.97
CA LEU A 23 -18.08 -1.83 15.17
C LEU A 23 -17.72 -3.06 14.34
N ILE A 24 -16.81 -2.88 13.40
CA ILE A 24 -16.16 -3.97 12.67
C ILE A 24 -14.85 -4.26 13.39
N ALA A 25 -14.88 -5.26 14.27
CA ALA A 25 -13.68 -5.71 14.97
C ALA A 25 -12.66 -6.26 13.97
N MET A 26 -11.39 -5.94 14.19
CA MET A 26 -10.28 -6.34 13.31
C MET A 26 -9.25 -7.22 14.03
N ASP A 27 -9.64 -7.82 15.15
CA ASP A 27 -8.92 -8.87 15.87
C ASP A 27 -9.31 -10.26 15.33
N GLU A 28 -8.93 -11.32 16.04
CA GLU A 28 -9.18 -12.73 15.66
C GLU A 28 -10.68 -13.09 15.54
N ALA A 29 -11.60 -12.26 16.06
CA ALA A 29 -13.04 -12.54 15.96
C ALA A 29 -13.62 -12.24 14.56
N GLN A 30 -12.87 -11.57 13.71
CA GLN A 30 -13.31 -11.20 12.37
C GLN A 30 -13.32 -12.41 11.43
N ARG A 31 -14.41 -12.59 10.70
CA ARG A 31 -14.56 -13.65 9.69
C ARG A 31 -13.84 -13.33 8.39
N ASN A 32 -13.74 -12.04 8.04
CA ASN A 32 -13.08 -11.60 6.82
C ASN A 32 -12.45 -10.22 6.99
N HIS A 33 -11.16 -10.18 7.36
CA HIS A 33 -10.44 -8.91 7.51
C HIS A 33 -10.30 -8.18 6.19
N LEU A 34 -10.04 -8.88 5.07
CA LEU A 34 -9.76 -8.22 3.80
C LEU A 34 -10.99 -7.48 3.27
N LYS A 35 -12.17 -8.11 3.30
CA LYS A 35 -13.43 -7.46 2.92
C LYS A 35 -13.87 -6.36 3.88
N ALA A 36 -13.40 -6.34 5.12
CA ALA A 36 -13.70 -5.25 6.06
C ALA A 36 -13.12 -3.90 5.58
N TYR A 37 -11.96 -3.89 4.93
CA TYR A 37 -11.44 -2.66 4.29
C TYR A 37 -12.33 -2.23 3.11
N GLY A 38 -12.86 -3.20 2.37
CA GLY A 38 -13.88 -2.97 1.34
C GLY A 38 -15.13 -2.28 1.87
N ILE A 39 -15.64 -2.72 3.02
CA ILE A 39 -16.76 -2.06 3.72
C ILE A 39 -16.38 -0.63 4.08
N ALA A 40 -15.21 -0.40 4.71
CA ALA A 40 -14.77 0.95 5.08
C ALA A 40 -14.69 1.87 3.86
N TYR A 41 -14.09 1.41 2.75
CA TYR A 41 -14.01 2.15 1.50
C TYR A 41 -15.40 2.44 0.91
N PHE A 42 -16.28 1.42 0.87
CA PHE A 42 -17.66 1.57 0.38
C PHE A 42 -18.44 2.62 1.17
N MET A 43 -18.30 2.66 2.50
CA MET A 43 -18.96 3.66 3.32
C MET A 43 -18.46 5.07 2.99
N LEU A 44 -17.15 5.25 2.76
CA LEU A 44 -16.60 6.52 2.30
C LEU A 44 -17.17 6.91 0.92
N GLN A 45 -17.41 5.96 0.01
CA GLN A 45 -18.05 6.24 -1.29
C GLN A 45 -19.51 6.68 -1.17
N LYS A 46 -20.14 6.42 -0.03
CA LYS A 46 -21.50 6.89 0.29
C LYS A 46 -21.48 8.16 1.14
N ASP A 47 -20.34 8.86 1.18
CA ASP A 47 -20.11 10.05 2.01
C ASP A 47 -20.35 9.82 3.51
N VAL A 48 -20.21 8.56 3.96
CA VAL A 48 -20.29 8.19 5.38
C VAL A 48 -18.89 8.10 5.96
N THR A 49 -18.64 8.88 7.01
CA THR A 49 -17.34 8.86 7.67
C THR A 49 -17.11 7.56 8.44
N VAL A 50 -15.86 7.10 8.47
CA VAL A 50 -15.43 5.91 9.20
C VAL A 50 -14.38 6.31 10.22
N ASP A 51 -14.54 5.92 11.49
CA ASP A 51 -13.52 6.09 12.52
C ASP A 51 -12.65 4.83 12.57
N TRP A 52 -11.37 4.95 12.21
CA TRP A 52 -10.39 3.88 12.36
C TRP A 52 -9.77 3.92 13.75
N LEU A 53 -10.05 2.90 14.56
CA LEU A 53 -9.64 2.78 15.95
C LEU A 53 -8.29 2.06 16.04
N LEU A 54 -7.20 2.82 15.92
CA LEU A 54 -5.83 2.31 15.92
C LEU A 54 -5.48 1.64 17.23
N ASN A 55 -4.86 0.45 17.14
CA ASN A 55 -4.48 -0.45 18.23
C ASN A 55 -5.65 -0.93 19.11
N TYR A 56 -6.89 -0.56 18.79
CA TYR A 56 -8.08 -1.08 19.43
C TYR A 56 -8.59 -2.28 18.63
N ARG A 57 -8.51 -3.47 19.24
CA ARG A 57 -8.95 -4.75 18.63
C ARG A 57 -8.45 -4.92 17.18
N GLY A 58 -7.13 -4.85 17.00
CA GLY A 58 -6.47 -5.06 15.70
C GLY A 58 -6.71 -3.95 14.66
N GLY A 59 -7.13 -2.75 15.08
CA GLY A 59 -7.38 -1.62 14.18
C GLY A 59 -8.81 -1.59 13.67
N SER A 60 -9.79 -1.63 14.58
CA SER A 60 -11.21 -1.76 14.24
C SER A 60 -11.77 -0.54 13.49
N PHE A 61 -12.83 -0.75 12.71
CA PHE A 61 -13.59 0.35 12.10
C PHE A 61 -14.89 0.59 12.86
N LEU A 62 -15.18 1.85 13.15
CA LEU A 62 -16.42 2.30 13.76
C LEU A 62 -17.19 3.16 12.76
N ILE A 63 -18.44 2.81 12.52
CA ILE A 63 -19.29 3.41 11.49
C ILE A 63 -20.64 3.71 12.13
N GLU A 64 -21.28 4.82 11.75
CA GLU A 64 -22.66 5.08 12.17
C GLU A 64 -23.59 3.96 11.67
N TYR A 65 -24.53 3.53 12.52
CA TYR A 65 -25.46 2.48 12.14
C TYR A 65 -26.37 2.94 11.02
N SER A 66 -26.45 2.12 9.97
CA SER A 66 -27.50 2.21 8.96
C SER A 66 -27.88 0.81 8.48
N PRO A 67 -29.13 0.58 8.05
CA PRO A 67 -29.52 -0.69 7.45
C PRO A 67 -28.65 -1.07 6.24
N MET A 68 -28.16 -0.08 5.49
CA MET A 68 -27.22 -0.27 4.38
C MET A 68 -25.90 -0.87 4.87
N ALA A 69 -25.24 -0.22 5.84
CA ALA A 69 -23.97 -0.69 6.38
C ALA A 69 -24.09 -2.10 6.98
N GLU A 70 -25.19 -2.37 7.70
CA GLU A 70 -25.47 -3.69 8.25
C GLU A 70 -25.64 -4.76 7.15
N THR A 71 -26.38 -4.43 6.11
CA THR A 71 -26.64 -5.33 4.97
C THR A 71 -25.35 -5.64 4.22
N GLU A 72 -24.52 -4.64 3.95
CA GLU A 72 -23.23 -4.81 3.28
C GLU A 72 -22.29 -5.72 4.09
N CYS A 73 -22.20 -5.53 5.41
CA CYS A 73 -21.40 -6.42 6.26
C CYS A 73 -21.87 -7.87 6.15
N ARG A 74 -23.19 -8.11 6.19
CA ARG A 74 -23.77 -9.46 6.05
C ARG A 74 -23.48 -10.08 4.68
N ILE A 75 -23.72 -9.35 3.59
CA ILE A 75 -23.54 -9.85 2.22
C ILE A 75 -22.07 -10.20 1.96
N ARG A 76 -21.14 -9.38 2.46
CA ARG A 76 -19.70 -9.58 2.27
C ARG A 76 -19.06 -10.51 3.28
N GLY A 77 -19.84 -11.06 4.22
CA GLY A 77 -19.33 -12.01 5.23
C GLY A 77 -18.42 -11.40 6.29
N VAL A 78 -18.57 -10.09 6.56
CA VAL A 78 -17.81 -9.35 7.56
C VAL A 78 -18.56 -9.39 8.90
N SER A 79 -17.89 -9.86 9.95
CA SER A 79 -18.41 -9.82 11.33
C SER A 79 -18.49 -8.38 11.84
N TYR A 80 -19.57 -8.06 12.55
CA TYR A 80 -19.79 -6.74 13.13
C TYR A 80 -20.59 -6.81 14.43
N GLU A 81 -20.49 -5.76 15.24
CA GLU A 81 -21.24 -5.58 16.48
C GLU A 81 -22.06 -4.28 16.41
N ILE A 82 -23.32 -4.33 16.85
CA ILE A 82 -24.14 -3.11 17.01
C ILE A 82 -23.93 -2.57 18.43
N LEU A 83 -23.39 -1.37 18.52
CA LEU A 83 -23.10 -0.68 19.77
C LEU A 83 -24.08 0.45 20.02
N SER A 84 -24.49 0.61 21.28
CA SER A 84 -25.20 1.80 21.72
C SER A 84 -24.27 3.01 21.84
N ALA A 85 -24.82 4.22 21.78
CA ALA A 85 -24.08 5.46 22.01
C ALA A 85 -23.27 5.44 23.32
N ALA A 86 -23.79 4.83 24.39
CA ALA A 86 -23.08 4.71 25.67
C ALA A 86 -21.85 3.80 25.57
N SER A 87 -21.93 2.70 24.81
CA SER A 87 -20.76 1.83 24.55
C SER A 87 -19.71 2.52 23.69
N VAL A 88 -20.14 3.24 22.64
CA VAL A 88 -19.23 4.02 21.79
C VAL A 88 -18.49 5.08 22.61
N ASN A 89 -19.20 5.84 23.45
CA ASN A 89 -18.58 6.86 24.30
C ASN A 89 -17.56 6.25 25.28
N ARG A 90 -17.81 5.05 25.82
CA ARG A 90 -16.82 4.35 26.66
C ARG A 90 -15.55 4.02 25.88
N ILE A 91 -15.69 3.47 24.67
CA ILE A 91 -14.57 3.16 23.78
C ILE A 91 -13.80 4.46 23.48
N LEU A 92 -14.45 5.50 22.99
CA LEU A 92 -13.78 6.76 22.64
C LEU A 92 -13.06 7.41 23.83
N ASN A 93 -13.64 7.35 25.03
CA ASN A 93 -12.98 7.83 26.25
C ASN A 93 -11.75 6.99 26.63
N GLU A 94 -11.79 5.68 26.44
CA GLU A 94 -10.62 4.81 26.62
C GLU A 94 -9.51 5.20 25.64
N LEU A 95 -9.82 5.31 24.34
CA LEU A 95 -8.84 5.70 23.32
C LEU A 95 -8.25 7.08 23.57
N ALA A 96 -9.04 8.02 24.11
CA ALA A 96 -8.57 9.36 24.45
C ALA A 96 -7.57 9.37 25.63
N SER A 97 -7.60 8.36 26.51
CA SER A 97 -6.73 8.29 27.67
C SER A 97 -5.24 8.33 27.26
N PRO A 98 -4.42 9.20 27.88
CA PRO A 98 -2.98 9.24 27.60
C PRO A 98 -2.25 7.98 28.09
N ALA A 99 -2.88 7.17 28.94
CA ALA A 99 -2.29 5.96 29.52
C ALA A 99 -2.33 4.74 28.59
N VAL A 100 -3.10 4.77 27.50
CA VAL A 100 -3.20 3.66 26.54
C VAL A 100 -2.58 4.02 25.21
N ASN A 101 -1.96 3.06 24.54
CA ASN A 101 -1.41 3.25 23.21
C ASN A 101 -2.47 3.04 22.11
N MET A 102 -3.55 3.81 22.14
CA MET A 102 -4.65 3.75 21.16
C MET A 102 -5.04 5.15 20.71
N ASN A 103 -5.66 5.23 19.53
CA ASN A 103 -6.14 6.49 18.96
C ASN A 103 -7.27 6.27 17.94
N ALA A 104 -8.16 7.26 17.79
CA ALA A 104 -9.21 7.23 16.78
C ALA A 104 -8.87 8.19 15.64
N VAL A 105 -8.89 7.69 14.42
CA VAL A 105 -8.62 8.47 13.20
C VAL A 105 -9.86 8.48 12.33
N ARG A 106 -10.43 9.67 12.15
CA ARG A 106 -11.57 9.90 11.27
C ARG A 106 -11.14 9.88 9.82
N LEU A 107 -11.74 8.99 9.02
CA LEU A 107 -11.64 8.93 7.57
C LEU A 107 -12.86 9.63 6.95
N GLU A 108 -12.63 10.57 6.05
CA GLU A 108 -13.70 11.43 5.50
C GLU A 108 -13.81 11.41 3.98
N ARG A 109 -12.82 10.87 3.26
CA ARG A 109 -12.76 10.96 1.80
C ARG A 109 -12.33 9.65 1.18
N VAL A 110 -12.92 9.35 0.04
CA VAL A 110 -12.50 8.23 -0.80
C VAL A 110 -11.16 8.57 -1.46
N PRO A 111 -10.12 7.74 -1.29
CA PRO A 111 -8.86 7.92 -2.00
C PRO A 111 -9.02 7.50 -3.46
N ARG A 112 -8.46 8.28 -4.39
CA ARG A 112 -8.39 7.93 -5.81
C ARG A 112 -7.14 7.09 -6.05
N ILE A 113 -7.35 5.88 -6.54
CA ILE A 113 -6.37 4.80 -6.56
C ILE A 113 -5.96 4.53 -8.00
N ALA A 114 -4.65 4.55 -8.27
CA ALA A 114 -4.07 4.13 -9.53
C ALA A 114 -3.14 2.93 -9.32
N VAL A 115 -3.26 1.93 -10.19
CA VAL A 115 -2.35 0.81 -10.30
C VAL A 115 -1.51 0.97 -11.56
N TYR A 116 -0.19 0.93 -11.40
CA TYR A 116 0.74 0.99 -12.50
C TYR A 116 0.95 -0.40 -13.10
N SER A 117 0.33 -0.67 -14.25
CA SER A 117 0.36 -1.99 -14.88
C SER A 117 0.17 -1.90 -16.40
N PRO A 118 0.85 -2.75 -17.19
CA PRO A 118 0.66 -2.78 -18.64
C PRO A 118 -0.77 -3.20 -19.01
N LYS A 119 -1.38 -2.49 -19.98
CA LYS A 119 -2.79 -2.69 -20.39
C LYS A 119 -3.03 -3.85 -21.37
N ASN A 120 -2.02 -4.67 -21.65
CA ASN A 120 -2.10 -5.66 -22.70
C ASN A 120 -2.60 -6.99 -22.14
N GLU A 121 -3.69 -7.55 -22.70
CA GLU A 121 -4.28 -8.83 -22.27
C GLU A 121 -3.29 -10.01 -22.30
N PHE A 122 -2.25 -9.96 -23.14
CA PHE A 122 -1.18 -10.97 -23.17
C PHE A 122 -0.17 -10.85 -22.01
N ILE A 123 -0.24 -9.75 -21.25
CA ILE A 123 0.70 -9.30 -20.21
C ILE A 123 -0.07 -8.88 -18.94
N LEU A 124 -1.37 -9.16 -18.86
CA LEU A 124 -2.10 -8.95 -17.61
C LEU A 124 -1.42 -9.79 -16.55
N ASP A 125 -0.88 -9.10 -15.54
CA ASP A 125 -0.20 -9.75 -14.45
C ASP A 125 -1.25 -10.34 -13.51
N GLU A 126 -1.77 -11.52 -13.87
CA GLU A 126 -2.66 -12.34 -13.05
C GLU A 126 -2.03 -12.73 -11.69
N THR A 127 -0.79 -12.31 -11.44
CA THR A 127 -0.08 -12.52 -10.18
C THR A 127 -0.04 -11.27 -9.29
N ASP A 128 -0.54 -10.12 -9.72
CA ASP A 128 -0.49 -8.89 -8.92
C ASP A 128 -1.30 -9.02 -7.62
N ALA A 129 -0.58 -9.11 -6.49
CA ALA A 129 -1.17 -9.29 -5.17
C ALA A 129 -2.05 -8.10 -4.77
N VAL A 130 -1.72 -6.90 -5.22
CA VAL A 130 -2.47 -5.70 -4.86
C VAL A 130 -3.75 -5.62 -5.67
N ILE A 131 -3.70 -5.87 -6.99
CA ILE A 131 -4.92 -6.01 -7.80
C ILE A 131 -5.82 -7.09 -7.20
N LEU A 132 -5.26 -8.27 -6.90
CA LEU A 132 -5.99 -9.40 -6.34
C LEU A 132 -6.75 -9.03 -5.05
N VAL A 133 -6.10 -8.33 -4.12
CA VAL A 133 -6.74 -7.95 -2.85
C VAL A 133 -7.69 -6.78 -3.00
N LEU A 134 -7.44 -5.84 -3.92
CA LEU A 134 -8.38 -4.76 -4.24
C LEU A 134 -9.66 -5.33 -4.85
N ASP A 135 -9.56 -6.25 -5.80
CA ASP A 135 -10.70 -6.93 -6.40
C ASP A 135 -11.46 -7.75 -5.36
N TYR A 136 -10.76 -8.52 -4.50
CA TYR A 136 -11.38 -9.30 -3.44
C TYR A 136 -12.12 -8.45 -2.39
N ALA A 137 -11.56 -7.29 -2.07
CA ALA A 137 -12.17 -6.31 -1.17
C ALA A 137 -13.21 -5.42 -1.89
N GLU A 138 -13.38 -5.56 -3.21
CA GLU A 138 -14.28 -4.75 -4.04
C GLU A 138 -13.95 -3.24 -3.96
N ILE A 139 -12.65 -2.90 -3.96
CA ILE A 139 -12.14 -1.53 -3.95
C ILE A 139 -11.76 -1.14 -5.40
N PRO A 140 -12.40 -0.13 -6.00
CA PRO A 140 -12.11 0.28 -7.37
C PRO A 140 -10.77 0.99 -7.50
N TYR A 141 -10.13 0.81 -8.66
CA TYR A 141 -8.89 1.45 -9.06
C TYR A 141 -8.86 1.70 -10.57
N ASP A 142 -8.01 2.63 -10.99
CA ASP A 142 -7.71 2.84 -12.41
C ASP A 142 -6.36 2.20 -12.76
N ILE A 143 -6.29 1.54 -13.92
CA ILE A 143 -5.01 1.08 -14.50
C ILE A 143 -4.40 2.20 -15.34
N ILE A 144 -3.18 2.60 -14.99
CA ILE A 144 -2.35 3.56 -15.74
C ILE A 144 -0.97 2.95 -16.02
N TYR A 145 -0.28 3.44 -17.06
CA TYR A 145 1.08 2.99 -17.37
C TYR A 145 1.96 4.14 -17.88
N ASP A 146 3.01 3.83 -18.64
CA ASP A 146 3.99 4.80 -19.16
C ASP A 146 3.31 5.99 -19.89
N GLU A 147 2.34 5.73 -20.77
CA GLU A 147 1.69 6.78 -21.57
C GLU A 147 0.89 7.77 -20.71
N GLU A 148 0.11 7.26 -19.74
CA GLU A 148 -0.67 8.11 -18.84
C GLU A 148 0.22 8.93 -17.91
N ILE A 149 1.31 8.36 -17.39
CA ILE A 149 2.27 9.09 -16.55
C ILE A 149 2.99 10.15 -17.38
N HIS A 150 3.42 9.82 -18.61
CA HIS A 150 4.00 10.80 -19.53
C HIS A 150 3.07 12.02 -19.68
N ASN A 151 1.77 11.75 -19.88
CA ASN A 151 0.70 12.74 -20.04
C ASN A 151 0.12 13.30 -18.72
N GLN A 152 0.88 13.24 -17.61
CA GLN A 152 0.56 13.89 -16.33
C GLN A 152 -0.71 13.38 -15.62
N ALA A 153 -1.15 12.15 -15.89
CA ALA A 153 -2.35 11.58 -15.27
C ALA A 153 -2.27 11.46 -13.72
N LEU A 154 -1.06 11.41 -13.15
CA LEU A 154 -0.82 11.25 -11.71
C LEU A 154 -1.49 12.33 -10.84
N ALA A 155 -1.70 13.54 -11.37
CA ALA A 155 -2.37 14.62 -10.63
C ALA A 155 -3.83 14.29 -10.24
N ARG A 156 -4.42 13.26 -10.84
CA ARG A 156 -5.80 12.83 -10.56
C ARG A 156 -5.90 11.80 -9.44
N TYR A 157 -4.78 11.32 -8.91
CA TYR A 157 -4.75 10.24 -7.94
C TYR A 157 -4.16 10.70 -6.62
N ASP A 158 -4.59 10.06 -5.55
CA ASP A 158 -4.05 10.27 -4.20
C ASP A 158 -3.04 9.16 -3.86
N TRP A 159 -3.21 7.98 -4.47
CA TRP A 159 -2.37 6.81 -4.28
C TRP A 159 -1.96 6.16 -5.60
N LEU A 160 -0.68 5.83 -5.71
CA LEU A 160 -0.10 5.07 -6.82
C LEU A 160 0.52 3.77 -6.28
N HIS A 161 0.13 2.66 -6.90
CA HIS A 161 0.77 1.38 -6.67
C HIS A 161 1.68 0.95 -7.80
N LEU A 162 2.87 0.46 -7.45
CA LEU A 162 3.81 -0.17 -8.37
C LEU A 162 4.08 -1.61 -7.92
N HIS A 163 3.99 -2.56 -8.84
CA HIS A 163 4.35 -3.95 -8.59
C HIS A 163 4.97 -4.59 -9.82
N HIS A 164 6.00 -5.39 -9.57
CA HIS A 164 6.85 -6.07 -10.57
C HIS A 164 7.53 -5.20 -11.64
N GLU A 165 7.37 -3.89 -11.62
CA GLU A 165 7.94 -3.03 -12.64
C GLU A 165 9.48 -3.01 -12.61
N ASP A 166 10.07 -3.06 -13.80
CA ASP A 166 11.50 -2.83 -14.03
C ASP A 166 11.74 -1.40 -14.52
N PHE A 167 12.00 -0.48 -13.59
CA PHE A 167 12.36 0.90 -13.94
C PHE A 167 13.77 1.06 -14.52
N THR A 168 14.61 0.01 -14.49
CA THR A 168 15.92 0.05 -15.15
C THR A 168 15.78 -0.01 -16.67
N GLY A 169 14.69 -0.63 -17.16
CA GLY A 169 14.38 -0.75 -18.58
C GLY A 169 15.43 -1.52 -19.38
N GLN A 170 16.23 -2.38 -18.74
CA GLN A 170 17.38 -2.99 -19.40
C GLN A 170 16.98 -4.23 -20.23
N PRO A 171 17.35 -4.28 -21.53
CA PRO A 171 16.93 -5.37 -22.43
C PRO A 171 17.44 -6.75 -22.01
N GLY A 172 18.57 -6.82 -21.31
CA GLY A 172 19.15 -8.08 -20.84
C GLY A 172 18.25 -8.82 -19.85
N ARG A 173 17.47 -8.10 -19.05
CA ARG A 173 16.60 -8.65 -18.00
C ARG A 173 15.33 -9.28 -18.56
N SER A 174 14.90 -8.84 -19.73
CA SER A 174 13.68 -9.33 -20.39
C SER A 174 13.88 -10.61 -21.21
N ARG A 175 15.07 -11.23 -21.19
CA ARG A 175 15.43 -12.37 -22.08
C ARG A 175 15.03 -13.75 -21.57
N TRP A 176 14.52 -13.86 -20.35
CA TRP A 176 14.34 -15.16 -19.67
C TRP A 176 13.10 -15.94 -20.08
N ARG A 177 12.08 -15.27 -20.63
CA ARG A 177 10.80 -15.85 -21.04
C ARG A 177 10.29 -15.10 -22.27
N GLU A 178 9.57 -15.80 -23.14
CA GLU A 178 8.99 -15.22 -24.35
C GLU A 178 8.05 -14.04 -24.05
N SER A 179 7.26 -14.15 -22.97
CA SER A 179 6.38 -13.06 -22.49
C SER A 179 7.17 -11.79 -22.16
N SER A 180 8.29 -11.92 -21.45
CA SER A 180 9.15 -10.78 -21.10
C SER A 180 9.79 -10.14 -22.34
N VAL A 181 10.13 -10.93 -23.36
CA VAL A 181 10.63 -10.41 -24.64
C VAL A 181 9.54 -9.63 -25.39
N MET A 182 8.31 -10.13 -25.39
CA MET A 182 7.17 -9.44 -26.01
C MET A 182 6.83 -8.15 -25.28
N GLU A 183 6.85 -8.17 -23.95
CA GLU A 183 6.65 -6.99 -23.10
C GLU A 183 7.70 -5.91 -23.37
N TYR A 184 8.98 -6.29 -23.44
CA TYR A 184 10.04 -5.34 -23.75
C TYR A 184 9.86 -4.69 -25.13
N LYS A 185 9.48 -5.47 -26.15
CA LYS A 185 9.16 -4.92 -27.48
C LYS A 185 7.99 -3.94 -27.45
N ALA A 186 6.97 -4.20 -26.64
CA ALA A 186 5.86 -3.27 -26.46
C ALA A 186 6.33 -1.97 -25.79
N GLN A 187 7.25 -2.05 -24.83
CA GLN A 187 7.89 -0.89 -24.23
C GLN A 187 8.75 -0.11 -25.23
N GLU A 188 9.49 -0.79 -26.14
CA GLU A 188 10.25 -0.13 -27.21
C GLU A 188 9.35 0.67 -28.15
N LEU A 189 8.21 0.08 -28.57
CA LEU A 189 7.21 0.78 -29.38
C LEU A 189 6.62 1.98 -28.64
N THR A 190 6.37 1.85 -27.33
CA THR A 190 5.86 2.93 -26.48
C THR A 190 6.89 4.05 -26.33
N ALA A 191 8.16 3.71 -26.09
CA ALA A 191 9.26 4.66 -25.99
C ALA A 191 9.38 5.47 -27.28
N ALA A 192 9.41 4.80 -28.44
CA ALA A 192 9.46 5.46 -29.74
C ALA A 192 8.23 6.36 -30.00
N LYS A 193 7.02 5.87 -29.66
CA LYS A 193 5.77 6.64 -29.78
C LYS A 193 5.78 7.92 -28.94
N LEU A 194 6.35 7.87 -27.74
CA LEU A 194 6.46 9.00 -26.81
C LEU A 194 7.68 9.90 -27.06
N GLY A 195 8.53 9.56 -28.05
CA GLY A 195 9.68 10.36 -28.45
C GLY A 195 10.95 10.13 -27.62
N TYR A 196 11.06 9.01 -26.91
CA TYR A 196 12.27 8.59 -26.20
C TYR A 196 13.16 7.74 -27.10
N THR A 197 14.47 7.82 -26.88
CA THR A 197 15.49 7.08 -27.65
C THR A 197 15.58 5.61 -27.21
N SER A 198 15.21 5.30 -25.97
CA SER A 198 15.31 3.95 -25.41
C SER A 198 14.30 3.71 -24.27
N VAL A 199 14.08 2.43 -23.93
CA VAL A 199 13.26 2.03 -22.79
C VAL A 199 13.86 2.52 -21.45
N PRO A 200 15.17 2.37 -21.18
CA PRO A 200 15.79 2.94 -19.97
C PRO A 200 15.53 4.44 -19.81
N GLU A 201 15.64 5.22 -20.90
CA GLU A 201 15.35 6.66 -20.87
C GLU A 201 13.89 6.93 -20.48
N MET A 202 12.94 6.26 -21.14
CA MET A 202 11.52 6.37 -20.82
C MET A 202 11.24 6.03 -19.35
N LYS A 203 11.75 4.90 -18.87
CA LYS A 203 11.53 4.42 -17.49
C LYS A 203 12.15 5.33 -16.45
N LEU A 204 13.34 5.89 -16.70
CA LEU A 204 13.93 6.92 -15.85
C LEU A 204 13.03 8.17 -15.74
N VAL A 205 12.47 8.61 -16.86
CA VAL A 205 11.54 9.75 -16.86
C VAL A 205 10.27 9.42 -16.06
N MET A 206 9.74 8.20 -16.18
CA MET A 206 8.61 7.75 -15.35
C MET A 206 8.97 7.72 -13.86
N ALA A 207 10.12 7.16 -13.49
CA ALA A 207 10.61 7.16 -12.11
C ALA A 207 10.73 8.58 -11.53
N LYS A 208 11.27 9.54 -12.29
CA LYS A 208 11.36 10.96 -11.91
C LYS A 208 9.98 11.62 -11.74
N LYS A 209 9.03 11.30 -12.63
CA LYS A 209 7.63 11.79 -12.53
C LYS A 209 6.93 11.23 -11.29
N ILE A 210 7.12 9.95 -10.99
CA ILE A 210 6.61 9.30 -9.77
C ILE A 210 7.22 9.95 -8.52
N LYS A 211 8.54 10.16 -8.49
CA LYS A 211 9.21 10.88 -7.40
C LYS A 211 8.64 12.28 -7.20
N THR A 212 8.36 12.99 -8.29
CA THR A 212 7.73 14.32 -8.26
C THR A 212 6.29 14.26 -7.73
N PHE A 213 5.53 13.24 -8.10
CA PHE A 213 4.18 12.99 -7.58
C PHE A 213 4.21 12.83 -6.05
N VAL A 214 5.11 11.99 -5.53
CA VAL A 214 5.29 11.81 -4.09
C VAL A 214 5.71 13.12 -3.44
N ALA A 215 6.76 13.78 -3.95
CA ALA A 215 7.24 15.05 -3.41
C ALA A 215 6.16 16.14 -3.33
N SER A 216 5.15 16.07 -4.22
CA SER A 216 4.05 17.03 -4.32
C SER A 216 2.85 16.71 -3.43
N GLY A 217 2.84 15.58 -2.71
CA GLY A 217 1.75 15.18 -1.81
C GLY A 217 1.09 13.85 -2.15
N GLY A 218 1.52 13.16 -3.21
CA GLY A 218 1.02 11.83 -3.55
C GLY A 218 1.52 10.75 -2.58
N TYR A 219 0.78 9.64 -2.52
CA TYR A 219 1.20 8.45 -1.77
C TYR A 219 1.66 7.34 -2.72
N LEU A 220 2.88 6.84 -2.55
CA LEU A 220 3.44 5.73 -3.32
C LEU A 220 3.49 4.44 -2.49
N PHE A 221 2.95 3.35 -3.01
CA PHE A 221 3.15 2.01 -2.47
C PHE A 221 3.83 1.12 -3.52
N ALA A 222 5.09 0.76 -3.29
CA ALA A 222 5.85 -0.11 -4.20
C ALA A 222 6.15 -1.47 -3.55
N MET A 223 5.94 -2.53 -4.31
CA MET A 223 6.11 -3.90 -3.85
C MET A 223 6.95 -4.75 -4.80
N CYS A 224 7.58 -5.80 -4.28
CA CYS A 224 8.45 -6.70 -5.03
C CYS A 224 9.58 -5.90 -5.73
N SER A 225 9.82 -6.13 -7.03
CA SER A 225 10.91 -5.48 -7.77
C SER A 225 10.74 -4.00 -8.02
N ALA A 226 9.51 -3.50 -8.05
CA ALA A 226 9.27 -2.07 -8.27
C ALA A 226 9.93 -1.19 -7.18
N ALA A 227 10.05 -1.72 -5.95
CA ALA A 227 10.65 -1.00 -4.83
C ALA A 227 12.16 -0.78 -4.98
N GLU A 228 12.92 -1.79 -5.41
CA GLU A 228 14.37 -1.60 -5.65
C GLU A 228 14.66 -0.99 -7.02
N SER A 229 13.90 -1.37 -8.06
CA SER A 229 14.21 -0.99 -9.44
C SER A 229 14.05 0.52 -9.66
N ILE A 230 13.09 1.17 -8.98
CA ILE A 230 12.91 2.62 -9.05
C ILE A 230 14.10 3.37 -8.45
N ASP A 231 14.65 2.88 -7.33
CA ASP A 231 15.84 3.46 -6.71
C ASP A 231 17.08 3.23 -7.57
N VAL A 232 17.23 2.03 -8.16
CA VAL A 232 18.31 1.75 -9.11
C VAL A 232 18.24 2.72 -10.30
N ALA A 233 17.06 2.89 -10.92
CA ALA A 233 16.89 3.80 -12.04
C ALA A 233 17.23 5.25 -11.67
N LEU A 234 16.75 5.72 -10.51
CA LEU A 234 17.03 7.08 -10.02
C LEU A 234 18.51 7.29 -9.73
N ALA A 235 19.20 6.32 -9.11
CA ALA A 235 20.62 6.39 -8.83
C ALA A 235 21.48 6.40 -10.10
N MET A 236 21.08 5.62 -11.12
CA MET A 236 21.76 5.61 -12.43
C MET A 236 21.66 6.97 -13.13
N ASN A 237 20.53 7.67 -12.99
CA ASN A 237 20.26 8.99 -13.57
C ASN A 237 20.61 9.13 -15.06
N GLY A 238 20.42 8.06 -15.85
CA GLY A 238 20.71 8.05 -17.28
C GLY A 238 22.14 7.64 -17.63
N SER A 239 22.93 7.21 -16.66
CA SER A 239 24.17 6.49 -16.90
C SER A 239 23.86 5.20 -17.66
N GLU A 240 24.33 5.11 -18.89
CA GLU A 240 24.11 3.97 -19.79
C GLU A 240 24.92 2.75 -19.33
N LEU A 241 24.48 2.09 -18.25
CA LEU A 241 25.15 0.90 -17.71
C LEU A 241 25.00 -0.35 -18.62
N TYR A 242 24.24 -0.26 -19.71
CA TYR A 242 23.89 -1.40 -20.57
C TYR A 242 24.98 -1.81 -21.57
N GLU A 243 26.05 -1.02 -21.70
CA GLU A 243 27.24 -1.34 -22.53
C GLU A 243 28.50 -1.63 -21.70
N LEU A 244 28.38 -1.69 -20.37
CA LEU A 244 29.53 -1.78 -19.47
C LEU A 244 30.08 -3.21 -19.37
N SER A 245 31.41 -3.29 -19.28
CA SER A 245 32.14 -4.51 -18.89
C SER A 245 31.89 -4.88 -17.43
N ASP A 246 32.13 -6.13 -17.04
CA ASP A 246 31.91 -6.62 -15.66
C ASP A 246 32.66 -5.77 -14.60
N GLU A 247 33.82 -5.18 -14.93
CA GLU A 247 34.57 -4.29 -14.02
C GLU A 247 33.88 -2.93 -13.82
N GLU A 248 33.29 -2.37 -14.88
CA GLU A 248 32.59 -1.08 -14.85
C GLU A 248 31.21 -1.18 -14.18
N MET A 249 30.61 -2.37 -14.15
CA MET A 249 29.33 -2.64 -13.49
C MET A 249 29.39 -2.48 -11.96
N HIS A 250 30.58 -2.67 -11.39
CA HIS A 250 30.82 -2.53 -9.95
C HIS A 250 31.34 -1.15 -9.54
N ASP A 251 31.50 -0.22 -10.50
CA ASP A 251 31.89 1.15 -10.20
C ASP A 251 30.70 1.99 -9.70
N THR A 252 30.51 1.98 -8.38
CA THR A 252 29.47 2.75 -7.70
C THR A 252 29.70 4.26 -7.72
N SER A 253 30.87 4.76 -8.17
CA SER A 253 31.17 6.19 -8.23
C SER A 253 30.27 6.97 -9.20
N ARG A 254 29.60 6.25 -10.11
CA ARG A 254 28.67 6.80 -11.11
C ARG A 254 27.23 6.91 -10.62
N LEU A 255 26.94 6.41 -9.41
CA LEU A 255 25.58 6.38 -8.85
C LEU A 255 25.33 7.56 -7.92
N ASP A 256 24.21 8.26 -8.15
CA ASP A 256 23.75 9.34 -7.26
C ASP A 256 22.66 8.83 -6.32
N TYR A 257 23.07 8.28 -5.18
CA TYR A 257 22.14 7.82 -4.14
C TYR A 257 21.31 8.95 -3.51
N THR A 258 21.66 10.23 -3.71
CA THR A 258 20.82 11.34 -3.23
C THR A 258 19.48 11.40 -3.99
N GLN A 259 19.40 10.75 -5.17
CA GLN A 259 18.17 10.67 -5.95
C GLN A 259 17.22 9.53 -5.51
N THR A 260 17.65 8.59 -4.69
CA THR A 260 16.83 7.42 -4.33
C THR A 260 15.85 7.71 -3.20
N PHE A 261 14.81 6.90 -3.08
CA PHE A 261 13.87 6.94 -1.96
C PHE A 261 14.46 6.32 -0.71
N ALA A 262 14.91 5.06 -0.77
CA ALA A 262 15.12 4.22 0.40
C ALA A 262 16.56 3.74 0.57
N PHE A 263 17.28 3.51 -0.52
CA PHE A 263 18.55 2.79 -0.48
C PHE A 263 19.75 3.65 -0.86
N GLU A 264 20.90 3.38 -0.24
CA GLU A 264 22.18 4.00 -0.52
C GLU A 264 23.30 2.96 -0.52
N ASN A 265 24.44 3.28 -1.16
CA ASN A 265 25.65 2.46 -1.18
C ASN A 265 25.48 1.04 -1.77
N PHE A 266 24.41 0.81 -2.53
CA PHE A 266 24.16 -0.48 -3.18
C PHE A 266 24.95 -0.63 -4.49
N SER A 267 25.30 -1.86 -4.85
CA SER A 267 25.88 -2.21 -6.14
C SER A 267 24.84 -2.76 -7.10
N ILE A 268 25.04 -2.57 -8.40
CA ILE A 268 24.09 -3.00 -9.44
C ILE A 268 24.51 -4.36 -9.97
N GLU A 269 23.52 -5.22 -10.19
CA GLU A 269 23.70 -6.53 -10.78
C GLU A 269 23.81 -6.45 -12.32
N PRO A 270 24.51 -7.40 -12.96
CA PRO A 270 24.67 -7.41 -14.42
C PRO A 270 23.35 -7.34 -15.21
N PRO A 271 23.33 -6.80 -16.45
CA PRO A 271 22.10 -6.63 -17.23
C PRO A 271 21.43 -7.97 -17.55
N TYR A 272 22.20 -9.04 -17.53
CA TYR A 272 21.74 -10.42 -17.73
C TYR A 272 21.37 -11.12 -16.43
N SER A 273 21.41 -10.47 -15.26
CA SER A 273 20.94 -11.02 -13.99
C SER A 273 19.42 -10.92 -13.89
N ARG A 274 18.79 -11.80 -13.10
CA ARG A 274 17.39 -11.60 -12.69
C ARG A 274 17.24 -10.57 -11.57
N ARG A 275 18.34 -10.25 -10.89
CA ARG A 275 18.35 -9.24 -9.82
C ARG A 275 18.72 -7.88 -10.39
N PHE A 276 18.38 -6.84 -9.64
CA PHE A 276 18.71 -5.47 -9.98
C PHE A 276 19.94 -5.00 -9.23
N SER A 277 20.06 -5.39 -7.96
CA SER A 277 21.13 -4.94 -7.07
C SER A 277 21.36 -5.91 -5.90
N ASP A 278 22.36 -5.60 -5.08
CA ASP A 278 22.59 -6.23 -3.78
C ASP A 278 21.63 -5.77 -2.67
N ILE A 279 20.67 -4.88 -2.97
CA ILE A 279 19.53 -4.59 -2.09
C ILE A 279 18.75 -5.87 -1.82
N ASN A 280 18.58 -6.73 -2.82
CA ASN A 280 17.81 -7.97 -2.68
C ASN A 280 18.61 -9.10 -2.05
N VAL A 281 18.33 -9.40 -0.78
CA VAL A 281 18.97 -10.50 -0.03
C VAL A 281 18.22 -11.83 -0.13
N GLY A 282 17.26 -11.93 -1.06
CA GLY A 282 16.51 -13.17 -1.31
C GLY A 282 17.40 -14.36 -1.67
N ARG A 283 16.84 -15.57 -1.60
CA ARG A 283 17.50 -16.77 -2.15
C ARG A 283 17.47 -16.73 -3.67
N ARG A 284 18.50 -17.29 -4.34
CA ARG A 284 18.59 -17.30 -5.82
C ARG A 284 17.54 -18.19 -6.49
N ASP A 285 17.05 -19.18 -5.77
CA ASP A 285 15.98 -20.09 -6.20
C ASP A 285 14.57 -19.53 -5.99
N PHE A 286 14.44 -18.36 -5.36
CA PHE A 286 13.18 -17.71 -5.01
C PHE A 286 12.26 -18.56 -4.10
N MET A 287 12.77 -19.64 -3.49
CA MET A 287 11.99 -20.42 -2.53
C MET A 287 11.81 -19.62 -1.23
N PRO A 288 10.69 -19.78 -0.50
CA PRO A 288 10.51 -19.14 0.78
C PRO A 288 11.56 -19.66 1.75
N SER A 289 12.03 -18.78 2.62
CA SER A 289 12.87 -19.16 3.76
C SER A 289 12.15 -20.11 4.71
N GLY A 290 10.82 -19.96 4.82
CA GLY A 290 10.01 -20.53 5.90
C GLY A 290 10.12 -19.71 7.20
N ASP A 291 10.88 -18.62 7.19
CA ASP A 291 11.05 -17.72 8.32
C ASP A 291 9.88 -16.72 8.43
N TYR A 292 9.97 -15.86 9.45
CA TYR A 292 8.97 -14.86 9.77
C TYR A 292 9.65 -13.50 9.98
N PHE A 293 8.92 -12.43 9.70
CA PHE A 293 9.30 -11.08 10.08
C PHE A 293 8.32 -10.53 11.12
N SER A 294 8.80 -9.60 11.93
CA SER A 294 8.00 -8.96 12.97
C SER A 294 7.72 -7.51 12.61
N LEU A 295 6.51 -7.06 12.89
CA LEU A 295 6.13 -5.65 12.80
C LEU A 295 6.62 -4.88 14.03
N PHE A 296 7.07 -3.66 13.80
CA PHE A 296 7.34 -2.72 14.89
C PHE A 296 6.02 -2.21 15.50
N THR A 297 6.05 -1.92 16.80
CA THR A 297 4.93 -1.30 17.51
C THR A 297 5.19 0.18 17.67
N PHE A 298 4.26 1.00 17.19
CA PHE A 298 4.35 2.45 17.18
C PHE A 298 3.35 3.09 18.14
N SER A 299 3.59 4.34 18.52
CA SER A 299 2.62 5.07 19.32
C SER A 299 1.45 5.53 18.45
N ALA A 300 0.24 5.04 18.67
CA ALA A 300 -0.95 5.49 17.94
C ALA A 300 -1.26 6.99 18.16
N LYS A 301 -0.70 7.58 19.22
CA LYS A 301 -0.86 9.00 19.56
C LYS A 301 0.19 9.89 18.91
N TRP A 302 1.44 9.45 18.90
CA TRP A 302 2.58 10.28 18.46
C TRP A 302 3.06 9.91 17.04
N ASP A 303 3.00 8.63 16.71
CA ASP A 303 3.48 8.05 15.45
C ASP A 303 2.27 7.54 14.65
N LEU A 304 1.37 8.46 14.29
CA LEU A 304 0.06 8.13 13.71
C LEU A 304 0.16 7.29 12.44
N ILE A 305 1.02 7.72 11.52
CA ILE A 305 1.18 7.12 10.20
C ILE A 305 1.72 5.70 10.29
N PRO A 306 2.90 5.45 10.91
CA PRO A 306 3.40 4.08 11.02
C PRO A 306 2.45 3.20 11.84
N SER A 307 1.78 3.74 12.87
CA SER A 307 0.74 3.00 13.60
C SER A 307 -0.40 2.54 12.70
N LEU A 308 -0.89 3.40 11.79
CA LEU A 308 -1.91 3.06 10.80
C LEU A 308 -1.41 1.98 9.84
N LEU A 309 -0.21 2.14 9.31
CA LEU A 309 0.39 1.23 8.34
C LEU A 309 0.67 -0.16 8.92
N THR A 310 0.85 -0.29 10.23
CA THR A 310 1.10 -1.57 10.92
C THR A 310 -0.12 -2.14 11.65
N GLN A 311 -1.35 -1.64 11.43
CA GLN A 311 -2.54 -2.26 12.03
C GLN A 311 -2.71 -3.71 11.54
N ASN A 312 -2.78 -4.65 12.47
CA ASN A 312 -2.91 -6.07 12.14
C ASN A 312 -3.43 -6.86 13.36
N HIS A 313 -3.99 -8.06 13.12
CA HIS A 313 -4.31 -9.01 14.18
C HIS A 313 -3.08 -9.83 14.58
N ALA A 314 -2.09 -9.95 13.67
CA ALA A 314 -0.82 -10.62 13.91
C ALA A 314 0.37 -9.66 13.83
N ASN A 315 1.32 -9.78 14.75
CA ASN A 315 2.57 -9.01 14.77
C ASN A 315 3.78 -9.77 14.18
N VAL A 316 3.65 -11.08 13.99
CA VAL A 316 4.66 -11.96 13.37
C VAL A 316 4.04 -12.56 12.12
N ILE A 317 4.65 -12.30 10.96
CA ILE A 317 4.09 -12.61 9.65
C ILE A 317 5.07 -13.51 8.90
N ARG A 318 4.55 -14.57 8.27
CA ARG A 318 5.35 -15.49 7.46
C ARG A 318 5.98 -14.72 6.30
N GLU A 319 7.27 -14.93 6.07
CA GLU A 319 7.92 -14.37 4.89
C GLU A 319 7.39 -15.00 3.60
N PHE A 320 7.36 -14.19 2.55
CA PHE A 320 6.97 -14.61 1.21
C PHE A 320 7.99 -14.08 0.21
N SER A 321 8.26 -14.88 -0.83
CA SER A 321 9.30 -14.58 -1.81
C SER A 321 8.74 -13.83 -3.00
N GLY A 322 9.62 -13.09 -3.67
CA GLY A 322 9.34 -12.36 -4.90
C GLY A 322 10.64 -12.13 -5.67
N LEU A 323 10.57 -11.46 -6.83
CA LEU A 323 11.77 -11.09 -7.57
C LEU A 323 12.73 -10.31 -6.67
N THR A 324 12.19 -9.39 -5.87
CA THR A 324 12.85 -8.81 -4.69
C THR A 324 12.20 -9.36 -3.44
N THR A 325 12.90 -10.27 -2.76
CA THR A 325 12.32 -11.02 -1.64
C THR A 325 12.40 -10.26 -0.34
N ALA A 326 13.54 -9.66 -0.03
CA ALA A 326 13.77 -8.88 1.18
C ALA A 326 14.87 -7.86 0.92
N PHE A 327 14.88 -6.77 1.68
CA PHE A 327 15.84 -5.69 1.50
C PHE A 327 17.02 -5.83 2.49
N ASN A 328 18.24 -5.60 2.02
CA ASN A 328 19.43 -5.55 2.86
C ASN A 328 19.33 -4.37 3.83
N LYS A 329 19.30 -4.63 5.14
CA LYS A 329 19.16 -3.59 6.16
C LYS A 329 20.32 -2.59 6.14
N ASP A 330 21.53 -3.05 5.81
CA ASP A 330 22.73 -2.21 5.86
C ASP A 330 22.81 -1.21 4.68
N LEU A 331 21.93 -1.35 3.68
CA LEU A 331 21.80 -0.46 2.52
C LEU A 331 20.61 0.50 2.63
N VAL A 332 19.82 0.42 3.71
CA VAL A 332 18.68 1.32 3.93
C VAL A 332 19.18 2.63 4.53
N LYS A 333 18.74 3.76 3.95
CA LYS A 333 19.07 5.10 4.42
C LYS A 333 18.66 5.33 5.88
N PRO A 334 19.44 6.04 6.70
CA PRO A 334 19.17 6.25 8.12
C PRO A 334 17.81 6.90 8.44
N GLU A 335 17.30 7.77 7.57
CA GLU A 335 16.02 8.47 7.73
C GLU A 335 14.79 7.61 7.40
N VAL A 336 14.98 6.40 6.87
CA VAL A 336 13.87 5.51 6.51
C VAL A 336 13.37 4.78 7.74
N LEU A 337 12.06 4.86 7.99
CA LEU A 337 11.45 4.19 9.12
C LEU A 337 11.13 2.73 8.77
N LEU A 338 11.71 1.80 9.53
CA LEU A 338 11.42 0.38 9.38
C LEU A 338 10.10 0.04 10.05
N LEU A 339 9.15 -0.52 9.30
CA LEU A 339 7.85 -0.96 9.79
C LEU A 339 7.81 -2.46 10.12
N GLY A 340 8.65 -3.26 9.45
CA GLY A 340 8.81 -4.69 9.74
C GLY A 340 10.13 -5.26 9.24
N GLU A 341 10.71 -6.16 10.02
CA GLU A 341 12.03 -6.75 9.75
C GLU A 341 12.12 -8.21 10.20
N ASN A 342 13.01 -8.96 9.57
CA ASN A 342 13.53 -10.21 10.10
C ASN A 342 14.89 -9.94 10.76
N ARG A 343 14.89 -9.86 12.09
CA ARG A 343 16.09 -9.55 12.88
C ARG A 343 17.18 -10.60 12.75
N LYS A 344 16.80 -11.87 12.64
CA LYS A 344 17.72 -13.01 12.56
C LYS A 344 18.51 -12.96 11.26
N GLU A 345 17.82 -12.71 10.15
CA GLU A 345 18.41 -12.64 8.82
C GLU A 345 18.91 -11.23 8.44
N ARG A 346 18.83 -10.27 9.37
CA ARG A 346 19.21 -8.85 9.19
C ARG A 346 18.62 -8.21 7.92
N ASN A 347 17.37 -8.53 7.60
CA ASN A 347 16.70 -7.99 6.42
C ASN A 347 15.44 -7.22 6.78
N VAL A 348 15.11 -6.23 5.96
CA VAL A 348 13.92 -5.40 6.09
C VAL A 348 12.84 -5.93 5.16
N ARG A 349 11.61 -5.97 5.67
CA ARG A 349 10.46 -6.46 4.93
C ARG A 349 9.48 -5.37 4.55
N TYR A 350 9.32 -4.37 5.40
CA TYR A 350 8.34 -3.30 5.25
C TYR A 350 8.91 -1.99 5.82
N MET A 351 8.83 -0.90 5.07
CA MET A 351 9.40 0.39 5.45
C MET A 351 8.62 1.55 4.86
N PHE A 352 8.78 2.73 5.46
CA PHE A 352 8.06 3.94 5.13
C PHE A 352 8.97 5.17 5.31
N SER A 353 8.74 6.20 4.51
CA SER A 353 9.25 7.54 4.81
C SER A 353 8.43 8.63 4.13
N GLU A 354 8.80 9.87 4.44
CA GLU A 354 8.24 11.07 3.84
C GLU A 354 9.15 11.56 2.71
N LEU A 355 8.57 12.14 1.67
CA LEU A 355 9.33 12.87 0.65
C LEU A 355 8.53 14.12 0.28
N GLY A 356 9.12 15.29 0.54
CA GLY A 356 8.47 16.58 0.30
C GLY A 356 7.17 16.70 1.10
N LYS A 357 6.03 16.73 0.41
CA LYS A 357 4.70 16.81 1.02
C LYS A 357 3.95 15.47 1.06
N GLY A 358 4.50 14.44 0.43
CA GLY A 358 3.87 13.14 0.32
C GLY A 358 4.67 12.07 1.02
N PHE A 359 4.29 10.84 0.73
CA PHE A 359 4.70 9.68 1.49
C PHE A 359 4.99 8.51 0.56
N TRP A 360 5.81 7.58 1.00
CA TRP A 360 6.03 6.34 0.28
C TRP A 360 6.25 5.19 1.24
N THR A 361 5.91 4.00 0.76
CA THR A 361 6.05 2.74 1.48
C THR A 361 6.55 1.67 0.54
N PHE A 362 7.60 0.96 0.97
CA PHE A 362 8.17 -0.19 0.26
C PHE A 362 7.88 -1.48 1.03
N TYR A 363 7.34 -2.47 0.34
CA TYR A 363 7.01 -3.79 0.88
C TYR A 363 7.66 -4.90 0.04
N SER A 364 8.55 -5.67 0.65
CA SER A 364 9.28 -6.72 -0.07
C SER A 364 8.47 -8.01 -0.23
N GLY A 365 8.85 -8.82 -1.22
CA GLY A 365 8.13 -10.03 -1.61
C GLY A 365 6.99 -9.72 -2.56
N HIS A 366 6.35 -10.78 -3.06
CA HIS A 366 5.38 -10.68 -4.14
C HIS A 366 3.93 -10.89 -3.68
N ASP A 367 3.58 -12.10 -3.23
CA ASP A 367 2.22 -12.42 -2.78
C ASP A 367 2.31 -13.18 -1.43
N PRO A 368 1.69 -12.65 -0.36
CA PRO A 368 1.74 -13.20 0.99
C PRO A 368 1.30 -14.65 1.17
N GLU A 369 0.35 -15.15 0.36
CA GLU A 369 -0.29 -16.45 0.59
C GLU A 369 -0.09 -17.46 -0.52
N GLY A 370 0.34 -17.04 -1.70
CA GLY A 370 0.57 -18.02 -2.75
C GLY A 370 1.97 -18.62 -2.76
N ILE A 371 2.14 -19.57 -3.68
CA ILE A 371 3.28 -20.46 -3.74
C ILE A 371 4.27 -19.95 -4.79
N PRO A 372 5.55 -19.74 -4.46
CA PRO A 372 6.54 -19.36 -5.47
C PRO A 372 6.82 -20.52 -6.42
N GLY A 373 7.12 -20.20 -7.68
CA GLY A 373 7.51 -21.19 -8.69
C GLY A 373 6.92 -20.93 -10.07
N ARG A 374 7.34 -21.71 -11.06
CA ARG A 374 6.72 -21.73 -12.39
C ARG A 374 5.40 -22.52 -12.34
N GLY A 375 4.36 -22.02 -13.01
CA GLY A 375 3.04 -22.67 -13.03
C GLY A 375 2.17 -22.39 -11.80
N ARG A 376 2.47 -21.30 -11.07
CA ARG A 376 1.67 -20.84 -9.93
C ARG A 376 0.25 -20.53 -10.40
N ALA A 377 -0.74 -21.14 -9.77
CA ALA A 377 -2.13 -20.71 -9.89
C ALA A 377 -2.33 -19.40 -9.10
N PRO A 378 -3.18 -18.48 -9.58
CA PRO A 378 -3.54 -17.30 -8.82
C PRO A 378 -4.01 -17.67 -7.40
N THR A 379 -3.65 -16.86 -6.42
CA THR A 379 -4.04 -17.08 -5.02
C THR A 379 -5.55 -16.91 -4.88
N ASP A 380 -6.23 -17.92 -4.33
CA ASP A 380 -7.63 -17.80 -3.96
C ASP A 380 -7.75 -17.20 -2.54
N LEU A 381 -8.07 -15.90 -2.46
CA LEU A 381 -8.24 -15.20 -1.19
C LEU A 381 -9.45 -15.69 -0.39
N ASN A 382 -10.38 -16.47 -0.95
CA ASN A 382 -11.42 -17.13 -0.15
C ASN A 382 -10.85 -18.16 0.83
N LEU A 383 -9.66 -18.69 0.56
CA LEU A 383 -8.93 -19.58 1.47
C LEU A 383 -8.14 -18.81 2.54
N TYR A 384 -7.92 -17.51 2.33
CA TYR A 384 -7.12 -16.65 3.20
C TYR A 384 -7.80 -15.30 3.53
N PRO A 385 -9.08 -15.30 3.97
CA PRO A 385 -9.85 -14.07 4.18
C PRO A 385 -9.29 -13.17 5.30
N ASN A 386 -8.40 -13.73 6.12
CA ASN A 386 -7.76 -13.10 7.27
C ASN A 386 -6.23 -13.07 7.11
N SER A 387 -5.68 -13.03 5.89
CA SER A 387 -4.22 -13.00 5.71
C SER A 387 -3.60 -11.72 6.30
N PRO A 388 -2.65 -11.83 7.25
CA PRO A 388 -2.01 -10.66 7.84
C PRO A 388 -1.11 -9.92 6.83
N GLY A 389 -0.50 -10.62 5.87
CA GLY A 389 0.35 -9.98 4.86
C GLY A 389 -0.46 -9.13 3.87
N TYR A 390 -1.64 -9.60 3.46
CA TYR A 390 -2.55 -8.81 2.62
C TYR A 390 -3.20 -7.64 3.37
N ARG A 391 -3.45 -7.77 4.68
CA ARG A 391 -3.90 -6.63 5.49
C ARG A 391 -2.91 -5.46 5.46
N LEU A 392 -1.61 -5.73 5.44
CA LEU A 392 -0.61 -4.66 5.33
C LEU A 392 -0.74 -3.90 4.01
N ILE A 393 -1.01 -4.59 2.89
CA ILE A 393 -1.31 -3.93 1.62
C ILE A 393 -2.54 -3.02 1.77
N LEU A 394 -3.64 -3.54 2.32
CA LEU A 394 -4.89 -2.77 2.48
C LEU A 394 -4.77 -1.60 3.47
N ASN A 395 -3.86 -1.66 4.45
CA ASN A 395 -3.61 -0.51 5.32
C ASN A 395 -3.17 0.73 4.54
N ASN A 396 -2.44 0.53 3.43
CA ASN A 396 -1.97 1.61 2.56
C ASN A 396 -3.11 2.28 1.81
N VAL A 397 -4.20 1.56 1.52
CA VAL A 397 -5.31 2.06 0.69
C VAL A 397 -6.07 3.18 1.39
N LEU A 398 -6.33 3.04 2.69
CA LEU A 398 -7.11 4.01 3.48
C LEU A 398 -6.24 5.14 4.06
N PHE A 399 -4.91 5.05 3.94
CA PHE A 399 -4.00 6.05 4.49
C PHE A 399 -4.25 7.47 3.95
N PRO A 400 -4.45 7.71 2.64
CA PRO A 400 -4.72 9.07 2.15
C PRO A 400 -6.02 9.66 2.71
N SER A 401 -6.99 8.83 3.09
CA SER A 401 -8.26 9.24 3.72
C SER A 401 -8.11 9.73 5.16
N ALA A 402 -7.01 9.36 5.83
CA ALA A 402 -6.72 9.73 7.21
C ALA A 402 -6.09 11.13 7.37
N GLN A 403 -5.69 11.77 6.27
CA GLN A 403 -5.02 13.06 6.33
C GLN A 403 -6.02 14.20 6.55
N LYS A 404 -5.92 14.88 7.70
CA LYS A 404 -6.68 16.11 7.93
C LYS A 404 -6.22 17.19 6.95
N LYS A 405 -7.18 17.84 6.28
CA LYS A 405 -6.90 19.10 5.59
C LYS A 405 -6.41 20.11 6.64
N LYS A 406 -5.32 20.83 6.38
CA LYS A 406 -5.02 22.06 7.14
C LYS A 406 -6.28 22.93 7.09
N GLN A 407 -6.84 23.27 8.25
CA GLN A 407 -7.91 24.25 8.33
C GLN A 407 -7.41 25.49 7.58
N LYS A 408 -8.21 26.00 6.64
CA LYS A 408 -7.94 27.31 6.05
C LYS A 408 -8.03 28.31 7.20
N THR A 409 -6.89 28.76 7.72
CA THR A 409 -6.79 29.95 8.55
C THR A 409 -7.11 31.17 7.73
#